data_AF-A0A0Q3PVM1-F1
#
_entry.id   AF-A0A0Q3PVM1-F1
#
_cell.length_a   1.000
_cell.length_b   1.000
_cell.length_c   1.000
_cell.angle_alpha   90.00
_cell.angle_beta   90.00
_cell.angle_gamma   90.00
#
_symmetry.space_group_name_H-M   'P 1'
#
loop_
_entity.id
_entity.type
_entity.pdbx_description
1 polymer ?
#
loop_
_entity_poly.entity_id
_entity_poly.type
_entity_poly.pdbx_seq_one_letter_code
_entity_poly.pdbx_strand_id
1 'polypeptide(L)'
;MAAVLWLAVQLGAGSAAYVVSVDARRAERPLQHFWRSTGFCPPLPHSRADLFDLSKDQVLNLAYISSVPHGGIEQVRIHWLLELVAISYKIVQQSHTFSSIIKGFTTFSD
;
A
#
# COMPACT_ATOMS: atom_id res chain seq x y z
N MET A 1 34.90 45.57 -11.21
CA MET A 1 34.08 45.10 -12.35
C MET A 1 33.80 43.59 -12.34
N ALA A 2 34.55 42.75 -11.61
CA ALA A 2 34.29 41.31 -11.54
C ALA A 2 33.05 40.92 -10.70
N ALA A 3 32.77 41.64 -9.60
CA ALA A 3 31.64 41.34 -8.71
C ALA A 3 30.26 41.55 -9.36
N VAL A 4 30.15 42.54 -10.26
CA VAL A 4 28.91 42.81 -11.01
C VAL A 4 28.65 41.73 -12.07
N LEU A 5 29.71 41.22 -12.70
CA LEU A 5 29.62 40.09 -13.64
C LEU A 5 29.18 38.79 -12.94
N TRP A 6 29.70 38.53 -11.73
CA TRP A 6 29.31 37.37 -10.92
C TRP A 6 27.84 37.42 -10.49
N LEU A 7 27.32 38.60 -10.13
CA LEU A 7 25.92 38.77 -9.78
C LEU A 7 24.99 38.59 -11.00
N ALA A 8 25.42 39.03 -12.19
CA ALA A 8 24.68 38.83 -13.44
C ALA A 8 24.63 37.34 -13.86
N VAL A 9 25.70 36.57 -13.63
CA VAL A 9 25.73 35.12 -13.89
C VAL A 9 24.79 34.36 -12.95
N GLN A 10 24.68 34.78 -11.68
CA GLN A 10 23.74 34.20 -10.70
C GLN A 10 22.27 34.50 -11.05
N LEU A 11 21.98 35.64 -11.69
CA LEU A 11 20.63 36.01 -12.15
C LEU A 11 20.21 35.31 -13.45
N GLY A 12 21.14 34.72 -14.19
CA GLY A 12 20.91 34.00 -15.45
C GLY A 12 20.59 32.52 -15.31
N ALA A 13 20.74 31.93 -14.12
CA ALA A 13 20.27 30.60 -13.79
C ALA A 13 18.75 30.59 -13.54
N GLY A 14 18.00 31.16 -14.50
CA GLY A 14 16.56 31.14 -14.49
C GLY A 14 16.07 29.70 -14.64
N SER A 15 15.16 29.30 -13.75
CA SER A 15 14.41 28.05 -13.85
C SER A 15 13.93 27.83 -15.30
N ALA A 16 14.39 26.74 -15.93
CA ALA A 16 13.90 26.37 -17.24
C ALA A 16 12.41 26.04 -17.14
N ALA A 17 11.57 26.81 -17.83
CA ALA A 17 10.13 26.57 -17.86
C ALA A 17 9.82 25.42 -18.81
N TYR A 18 9.17 24.37 -18.30
CA TYR A 18 8.65 23.27 -19.11
C TYR A 18 7.22 23.58 -19.54
N VAL A 19 6.92 23.45 -20.84
CA VAL A 19 5.56 23.56 -21.37
C VAL A 19 5.00 22.16 -21.62
N VAL A 20 3.91 21.82 -20.93
CA VAL A 20 3.17 20.55 -21.10
C VAL A 20 1.81 20.86 -21.72
N SER A 21 1.51 20.31 -22.88
CA SER A 21 0.23 20.45 -23.58
C SER A 21 -0.53 19.12 -23.59
N VAL A 22 -1.84 19.15 -23.28
CA VAL A 22 -2.71 17.98 -23.22
C VAL A 22 -4.00 18.26 -23.99
N ASP A 23 -4.30 17.48 -25.03
CA ASP A 23 -5.59 17.56 -25.76
C ASP A 23 -6.58 16.53 -25.23
N ALA A 24 -7.52 16.97 -24.40
CA ALA A 24 -8.53 16.10 -23.79
C ALA A 24 -9.63 15.62 -24.75
N ARG A 25 -9.69 16.14 -25.99
CA ARG A 25 -10.69 15.73 -27.00
C ARG A 25 -10.29 14.47 -27.74
N ARG A 26 -9.02 14.06 -27.63
CA ARG A 26 -8.46 12.91 -28.34
C ARG A 26 -8.07 11.81 -27.36
N ALA A 27 -8.89 10.78 -27.25
CA ALA A 27 -8.54 9.57 -26.53
C ALA A 27 -7.68 8.65 -27.41
N GLU A 28 -6.42 8.41 -27.03
CA GLU A 28 -5.51 7.54 -27.80
C GLU A 28 -5.73 6.04 -27.51
N ARG A 29 -5.92 5.67 -26.24
CA ARG A 29 -6.12 4.27 -25.79
C ARG A 29 -6.64 4.20 -24.35
N PRO A 30 -7.23 3.06 -23.93
CA PRO A 30 -7.54 2.82 -22.53
C PRO A 30 -6.27 2.79 -21.67
N LEU A 31 -6.30 3.49 -20.55
CA LEU A 31 -5.25 3.41 -19.52
C LEU A 31 -5.77 2.53 -18.38
N GLN A 32 -5.18 1.35 -18.22
CA GLN A 32 -5.52 0.45 -17.12
C GLN A 32 -4.79 0.89 -15.85
N HIS A 33 -5.47 0.79 -14.71
CA HIS A 33 -4.90 1.11 -13.40
C HIS A 33 -4.07 -0.06 -12.85
N PHE A 34 -2.91 -0.32 -13.45
CA PHE A 34 -2.05 -1.46 -13.10
C PHE A 34 -1.34 -1.34 -11.73
N TRP A 35 -1.52 -0.22 -11.03
CA TRP A 35 -0.81 0.12 -9.79
C TRP A 35 -1.65 -0.05 -8.52
N ARG A 36 -2.87 -0.59 -8.61
CA ARG A 36 -3.85 -0.69 -7.49
C ARG A 36 -3.48 -1.73 -6.42
N SER A 37 -2.20 -1.93 -6.13
CA SER A 37 -1.70 -2.95 -5.21
C SER A 37 -0.68 -2.36 -4.24
N THR A 38 -0.76 -2.79 -2.99
CA THR A 38 0.22 -2.50 -1.94
C THR A 38 0.58 -3.80 -1.20
N GLY A 39 1.50 -3.72 -0.24
CA GLY A 39 1.86 -4.88 0.57
C GLY A 39 2.76 -4.54 1.75
N PHE A 40 2.82 -5.46 2.69
CA PHE A 40 3.68 -5.34 3.87
C PHE A 40 4.21 -6.70 4.31
N CYS A 41 5.17 -6.68 5.23
CA CYS A 41 5.70 -7.87 5.88
C CYS A 41 5.62 -7.64 7.40
N PRO A 42 4.97 -8.52 8.17
CA PRO A 42 4.96 -8.40 9.62
C PRO A 42 6.39 -8.50 10.18
N PRO A 43 6.70 -7.79 11.28
CA PRO A 43 8.03 -7.82 11.89
C PRO A 43 8.37 -9.22 12.43
N LEU A 44 9.65 -9.41 12.76
CA LEU A 44 10.08 -10.61 13.49
C LEU A 44 9.56 -10.58 14.94
N PRO A 45 9.29 -11.75 15.56
CA PRO A 45 9.29 -13.09 14.96
C PRO A 45 8.01 -13.35 14.17
N HIS A 46 8.13 -13.96 12.98
CA HIS A 46 6.98 -14.23 12.10
C HIS A 46 5.94 -15.19 12.70
N SER A 47 6.33 -16.03 13.67
CA SER A 47 5.41 -16.90 14.42
C SER A 47 4.41 -16.13 15.29
N ARG A 48 4.61 -14.82 15.47
CA ARG A 48 3.70 -13.91 16.19
C ARG A 48 3.22 -12.76 15.29
N ALA A 49 3.12 -13.01 13.97
CA ALA A 49 2.57 -12.06 13.01
C ALA A 49 1.13 -11.63 13.37
N ASP A 50 0.37 -12.48 14.10
CA ASP A 50 -0.95 -12.16 14.64
C ASP A 50 -0.98 -10.88 15.47
N LEU A 51 0.08 -10.62 16.25
CA LEU A 51 0.17 -9.42 17.09
C LEU A 51 0.26 -8.14 16.27
N PHE A 52 0.82 -8.20 15.07
CA PHE A 52 0.94 -7.05 14.16
C PHE A 52 -0.26 -6.97 13.22
N ASP A 53 -0.59 -8.07 12.53
CA ASP A 53 -1.62 -8.13 11.50
C ASP A 53 -3.02 -7.81 12.06
N LEU A 54 -3.29 -8.21 13.30
CA LEU A 54 -4.57 -7.97 13.99
C LEU A 54 -4.52 -6.80 14.98
N SER A 55 -3.42 -6.02 14.99
CA SER A 55 -3.29 -4.85 15.86
C SER A 55 -4.27 -3.75 15.49
N LYS A 56 -4.60 -2.87 16.45
CA LYS A 56 -5.43 -1.67 16.18
C LYS A 56 -4.77 -0.75 15.17
N ASP A 57 -3.45 -0.66 15.19
CA ASP A 57 -2.69 0.16 14.25
C ASP A 57 -2.86 -0.35 12.82
N GLN A 58 -2.84 -1.68 12.65
CA GLN A 58 -3.02 -2.28 11.33
C GLN A 58 -4.47 -2.22 10.86
N VAL A 59 -5.45 -2.30 11.76
CA VAL A 59 -6.86 -2.05 11.44
C VAL A 59 -7.04 -0.62 10.90
N LEU A 60 -6.47 0.39 11.57
CA LEU A 60 -6.52 1.77 11.11
C LEU A 60 -5.78 1.96 9.79
N ASN A 61 -4.60 1.36 9.63
CA ASN A 61 -3.83 1.42 8.40
C ASN A 61 -4.63 0.86 7.20
N LEU A 62 -5.33 -0.27 7.38
CA LEU A 62 -6.20 -0.84 6.36
C LEU A 62 -7.43 0.04 6.07
N ALA A 63 -7.96 0.72 7.08
CA ALA A 63 -9.02 1.73 6.88
C ALA A 63 -8.51 2.90 6.02
N TYR A 64 -7.27 3.37 6.23
CA TYR A 64 -6.66 4.39 5.36
C TYR A 64 -6.45 3.88 3.93
N ILE A 65 -5.93 2.66 3.77
CA ILE A 65 -5.70 2.07 2.45
C ILE A 65 -7.02 1.89 1.68
N SER A 66 -8.09 1.45 2.35
CA SER A 66 -9.42 1.28 1.75
C SER A 66 -10.15 2.59 1.51
N SER A 67 -9.79 3.68 2.19
CA SER A 67 -10.37 5.01 1.97
C SER A 67 -9.95 5.66 0.64
N VAL A 68 -8.98 5.09 -0.08
CA VAL A 68 -8.55 5.61 -1.38
C VAL A 68 -9.70 5.51 -2.39
N PRO A 69 -10.14 6.64 -3.00
CA PRO A 69 -11.35 6.68 -3.81
C PRO A 69 -11.25 5.82 -5.09
N HIS A 70 -12.41 5.40 -5.60
CA HIS A 70 -12.56 4.66 -6.86
C HIS A 70 -11.71 3.38 -6.97
N GLY A 71 -11.52 2.67 -5.85
CA GLY A 71 -10.69 1.47 -5.80
C GLY A 71 -9.24 1.79 -6.16
N GLY A 72 -8.70 2.92 -5.71
CA GLY A 72 -7.31 3.29 -6.01
C GLY A 72 -6.29 2.29 -5.46
N ILE A 73 -6.67 1.51 -4.45
CA ILE A 73 -5.98 0.29 -4.01
C ILE A 73 -7.03 -0.84 -3.88
N GLU A 74 -6.74 -1.99 -4.47
CA GLU A 74 -7.63 -3.18 -4.51
C GLU A 74 -6.99 -4.41 -3.86
N GLN A 75 -5.66 -4.50 -3.84
CA GLN A 75 -4.93 -5.65 -3.30
C GLN A 75 -3.94 -5.23 -2.21
N VAL A 76 -3.90 -6.00 -1.12
CA VAL A 76 -2.83 -5.94 -0.11
C VAL A 76 -2.12 -7.29 -0.07
N ARG A 77 -0.85 -7.32 -0.50
CA ARG A 77 0.00 -8.52 -0.45
C ARG A 77 0.66 -8.63 0.94
N ILE A 78 0.23 -9.62 1.71
CA ILE A 78 0.68 -9.86 3.09
C ILE A 78 1.65 -11.05 3.10
N HIS A 79 2.87 -10.86 3.60
CA HIS A 79 3.81 -11.98 3.79
C HIS A 79 3.44 -12.80 5.02
N TRP A 80 3.81 -14.09 5.02
CA TRP A 80 3.65 -14.98 6.18
C TRP A 80 2.20 -15.20 6.64
N LEU A 81 1.21 -14.98 5.77
CA LEU A 81 -0.20 -15.13 6.10
C LEU A 81 -0.57 -16.54 6.63
N LEU A 82 0.19 -17.58 6.27
CA LEU A 82 -0.01 -18.93 6.78
C LEU A 82 0.40 -19.11 8.26
N GLU A 83 1.22 -18.23 8.82
CA GLU A 83 1.55 -18.23 10.26
C GLU A 83 0.33 -17.90 11.14
N LEU A 84 -0.71 -17.29 10.55
CA LEU A 84 -1.99 -17.05 11.22
C LEU A 84 -2.86 -18.33 11.32
N VAL A 85 -2.50 -19.41 10.64
CA VAL A 85 -3.22 -20.69 10.67
C VAL A 85 -2.66 -21.58 11.79
N ALA A 86 -3.44 -21.78 12.85
CA ALA A 86 -3.09 -22.74 13.89
C ALA A 86 -3.58 -24.16 13.52
N ILE A 87 -2.65 -25.11 13.39
CA ILE A 87 -2.97 -26.53 13.24
C ILE A 87 -3.08 -27.14 14.65
N SER A 88 -4.29 -27.49 15.08
CA SER A 88 -4.50 -28.32 16.27
C SER A 88 -4.61 -29.78 15.85
N TYR A 89 -3.64 -30.62 16.25
CA TYR A 89 -3.82 -32.06 16.15
C TYR A 89 -4.71 -32.52 17.31
N LYS A 90 -5.93 -32.97 17.03
CA LYS A 90 -6.66 -33.84 17.94
C LYS A 90 -6.47 -35.27 17.44
N ILE A 91 -5.96 -36.13 18.30
CA ILE A 91 -5.98 -37.58 18.08
C ILE A 91 -7.47 -37.93 17.98
N VAL A 92 -7.93 -38.32 16.79
CA VAL A 92 -9.32 -38.33 16.30
C VAL A 92 -9.77 -36.97 15.73
N GLN A 93 -9.81 -36.90 14.39
CA GLN A 93 -10.24 -35.78 13.53
C GLN A 93 -9.25 -34.59 13.43
N GLN A 94 -8.58 -34.46 12.28
CA GLN A 94 -7.90 -33.21 11.88
C GLN A 94 -8.93 -32.08 11.79
N SER A 95 -8.92 -31.15 12.76
CA SER A 95 -9.69 -29.90 12.69
C SER A 95 -8.73 -28.72 12.51
N HIS A 96 -8.74 -28.07 11.35
CA HIS A 96 -8.02 -26.82 11.13
C HIS A 96 -8.88 -25.65 11.63
N THR A 97 -8.36 -24.85 12.58
CA THR A 97 -9.12 -23.73 13.16
C THR A 97 -8.76 -22.43 12.45
N PHE A 98 -9.63 -21.95 11.54
CA PHE A 98 -9.45 -20.69 10.78
C PHE A 98 -9.83 -19.41 11.58
N SER A 99 -9.99 -19.49 12.89
CA SER A 99 -10.56 -18.42 13.71
C SER A 99 -9.80 -17.08 13.62
N SER A 100 -8.48 -17.09 13.46
CA SER A 100 -7.68 -15.85 13.46
C SER A 100 -7.75 -15.12 12.13
N ILE A 101 -7.82 -15.85 11.01
CA ILE A 101 -7.97 -15.28 9.67
C ILE A 101 -9.36 -14.65 9.54
N ILE A 102 -10.42 -15.37 9.92
CA ILE A 102 -11.80 -14.91 9.68
C ILE A 102 -12.12 -13.65 10.49
N LYS A 103 -11.67 -13.56 11.76
CA LYS A 103 -12.00 -12.43 12.64
C LYS A 103 -11.44 -11.09 12.15
N GLY A 104 -10.31 -11.06 11.44
CA GLY A 104 -9.71 -9.82 10.93
C GLY A 104 -10.37 -9.29 9.66
N PHE A 105 -10.94 -10.16 8.82
CA PHE A 105 -11.55 -9.77 7.54
C PHE A 105 -13.05 -9.43 7.67
N THR A 106 -13.78 -9.99 8.64
CA THR A 106 -15.23 -9.72 8.81
C THR A 106 -15.54 -8.33 9.37
N THR A 107 -14.60 -7.65 10.03
CA THR A 107 -14.80 -6.30 10.59
C THR A 107 -14.74 -5.18 9.55
N PHE A 108 -14.47 -5.48 8.28
CA PHE A 108 -14.41 -4.52 7.18
C PHE A 108 -15.57 -4.66 6.17
N SER A 109 -16.53 -5.54 6.46
CA SER A 109 -17.70 -5.79 5.60
C SER A 109 -18.98 -5.33 6.29
N ASP A 110 -19.05 -4.03 6.62
CA ASP A 110 -20.30 -3.29 6.88
C ASP A 110 -20.18 -1.88 6.28
#